data_AF-T0YUN8-F1
#
_entry.id   AF-T0YUN8-F1
#
_cell.length_a   1.000
_cell.length_b   1.000
_cell.length_c   1.000
_cell.angle_alpha   90.00
_cell.angle_beta   90.00
_cell.angle_gamma   90.00
#
_symmetry.space_group_name_H-M   'P 1'
#
loop_
_entity.id
_entity.type
_entity.pdbx_description
1 polymer ?
#
loop_
_entity_poly.entity_id
_entity_poly.type
_entity_poly.pdbx_seq_one_letter_code
_entity_poly.pdbx_strand_id
1 'polypeptide(L)'
;QDFDAFYRQRSPETAAGAVLVAAVDGKGIPMVKPDGAPQPSVRRTKGQKANRKRMATVATVFTRAPWVRTPQQVVESLFRTRQPSTADSPAPPRAENKRVWASLLKGKTAVIQEVAQEIERRDPGVAKTRVALSDGEQALQILVERILGVTSILDLLHVLEKLW
;
A
#
# COMPACT_ATOMS: atom_id res chain seq x y z
N GLN A 1 18.93 9.99 -1.88
CA GLN A 1 19.16 8.71 -1.18
C GLN A 1 17.82 8.04 -0.96
N ASP A 2 17.77 6.71 -0.96
CA ASP A 2 16.54 5.94 -0.70
C ASP A 2 16.34 5.67 0.80
N PHE A 3 15.23 5.02 1.18
CA PHE A 3 14.80 4.85 2.57
C PHE A 3 15.15 3.48 3.19
N ASP A 4 15.93 2.65 2.52
CA ASP A 4 16.30 1.30 2.98
C ASP A 4 16.89 1.27 4.39
N ALA A 5 17.80 2.20 4.70
CA ALA A 5 18.45 2.26 6.01
C ALA A 5 17.45 2.48 7.15
N PHE A 6 16.43 3.31 6.91
CA PHE A 6 15.35 3.56 7.87
C PHE A 6 14.49 2.30 8.07
N TYR A 7 14.11 1.62 7.00
CA TYR A 7 13.25 0.43 7.10
C TYR A 7 13.94 -0.80 7.69
N ARG A 8 15.27 -0.91 7.56
CA ARG A 8 16.06 -1.99 8.18
C ARG A 8 16.14 -1.90 9.71
N GLN A 9 15.88 -0.73 10.31
CA GLN A 9 15.94 -0.56 11.76
C GLN A 9 14.79 -1.29 12.50
N ARG A 10 13.73 -1.69 11.79
CA ARG A 10 12.61 -2.42 12.40
C ARG A 10 12.79 -3.92 12.26
N SER A 11 12.87 -4.60 13.40
CA SER A 11 12.85 -6.05 13.48
C SER A 11 11.40 -6.55 13.48
N PRO A 12 10.98 -7.37 12.49
CA PRO A 12 9.64 -7.94 12.50
C PRO A 12 9.54 -9.07 13.53
N GLU A 13 8.55 -9.01 14.42
CA GLU A 13 8.24 -10.09 15.36
C GLU A 13 7.44 -11.22 14.67
N THR A 14 7.28 -12.35 15.36
CA THR A 14 6.45 -13.46 14.88
C THR A 14 4.98 -13.04 14.90
N ALA A 15 4.29 -13.21 13.77
CA ALA A 15 2.97 -12.65 13.54
C ALA A 15 1.89 -13.75 13.52
N ALA A 16 0.89 -13.64 14.39
CA ALA A 16 -0.11 -14.68 14.63
C ALA A 16 -1.27 -14.67 13.63
N GLY A 17 -1.55 -13.51 13.01
CA GLY A 17 -2.66 -13.36 12.06
C GLY A 17 -2.68 -14.42 10.94
N ALA A 18 -3.88 -14.90 10.61
CA ALA A 18 -4.11 -15.94 9.60
C ALA A 18 -4.08 -15.42 8.16
N VAL A 19 -4.25 -14.10 7.96
CA VAL A 19 -4.16 -13.47 6.64
C VAL A 19 -2.81 -12.76 6.52
N LEU A 20 -2.02 -13.12 5.51
CA LEU A 20 -0.78 -12.45 5.15
C LEU A 20 -1.05 -11.50 3.97
N VAL A 21 -0.94 -10.20 4.23
CA VAL A 21 -1.26 -9.16 3.27
C VAL A 21 0.02 -8.54 2.75
N ALA A 22 0.21 -8.56 1.44
CA ALA A 22 1.08 -7.62 0.74
C ALA A 22 0.23 -6.47 0.19
N ALA A 23 0.66 -5.23 0.37
CA ALA A 23 0.04 -4.09 -0.29
C ALA A 23 1.10 -3.34 -1.07
N VAL A 24 0.85 -3.04 -2.35
CA VAL A 24 1.81 -2.39 -3.25
C VAL A 24 1.10 -1.28 -4.02
N ASP A 25 1.68 -0.08 -4.02
CA ASP A 25 1.07 1.16 -4.54
C ASP A 25 2.14 2.05 -5.21
N GLY A 26 1.74 2.80 -6.23
CA GLY A 26 2.51 3.89 -6.83
C GLY A 26 2.19 5.23 -6.16
N LYS A 27 3.12 5.78 -5.36
CA LYS A 27 2.92 7.09 -4.72
C LYS A 27 3.71 8.22 -5.37
N GLY A 28 3.02 9.27 -5.82
CA GLY A 28 3.65 10.52 -6.27
C GLY A 28 4.15 11.37 -5.10
N ILE A 29 5.45 11.31 -4.82
CA ILE A 29 6.11 12.02 -3.72
C ILE A 29 6.54 13.43 -4.17
N PRO A 30 6.08 14.51 -3.51
CA PRO A 30 6.59 15.86 -3.75
C PRO A 30 8.08 15.95 -3.43
N MET A 31 8.86 16.49 -4.36
CA MET A 31 10.28 16.70 -4.16
C MET A 31 10.54 18.02 -3.45
N VAL A 32 11.36 17.97 -2.39
CA VAL A 32 11.90 19.18 -1.75
C VAL A 32 12.76 19.91 -2.78
N LYS A 33 12.57 21.23 -2.88
CA LYS A 33 13.39 22.06 -3.76
C LYS A 33 14.78 22.21 -3.14
N PRO A 34 15.85 22.11 -3.93
CA PRO A 34 17.17 22.43 -3.43
C PRO A 34 17.23 23.89 -2.96
N ASP A 35 18.07 24.16 -1.96
CA ASP A 35 18.29 25.51 -1.46
C ASP A 35 18.80 26.42 -2.59
N GLY A 36 18.27 27.65 -2.64
CA GLY A 36 18.57 28.60 -3.70
C GLY A 36 17.86 28.35 -5.05
N ALA A 37 16.93 27.39 -5.12
CA ALA A 37 16.11 27.21 -6.32
C ALA A 37 15.33 28.51 -6.63
N PRO A 38 15.42 29.04 -7.86
CA PRO A 38 14.75 30.29 -8.22
C PRO A 38 13.26 30.20 -7.94
N GLN A 39 12.73 31.20 -7.22
CA GLN A 39 11.29 31.34 -7.07
C GLN A 39 10.67 31.61 -8.45
N PRO A 40 9.53 30.99 -8.78
CA PRO A 40 8.91 31.24 -10.07
C PRO A 40 8.57 32.73 -10.17
N SER A 41 9.23 33.42 -11.11
CA SER A 41 9.10 34.86 -11.36
C SER A 41 7.76 35.23 -12.00
N VAL A 42 6.96 34.24 -12.42
CA VAL A 42 5.72 34.42 -13.15
C VAL A 42 4.60 33.59 -12.52
N ARG A 43 3.38 34.14 -12.56
CA ARG A 43 2.15 33.46 -12.15
C ARG A 43 1.99 32.16 -12.94
N ARG A 44 1.77 31.05 -12.24
CA ARG A 44 1.57 29.73 -12.86
C ARG A 44 0.36 29.74 -13.78
N THR A 45 0.53 29.19 -14.99
CA THR A 45 -0.55 28.94 -15.94
C THR A 45 -1.20 27.58 -15.70
N LYS A 46 -2.35 27.34 -16.35
CA LYS A 46 -3.09 26.08 -16.27
C LYS A 46 -2.17 24.91 -16.65
N GLY A 47 -2.06 23.91 -15.76
CA GLY A 47 -1.21 22.73 -15.95
C GLY A 47 0.15 22.78 -15.24
N GLN A 48 0.63 23.96 -14.83
CA GLN A 48 1.88 24.06 -14.08
C GLN A 48 1.70 23.65 -12.61
N LYS A 49 2.33 22.52 -12.23
CA LYS A 49 2.29 22.01 -10.86
C LYS A 49 3.30 22.74 -9.98
N ALA A 50 2.91 23.02 -8.74
CA ALA A 50 3.70 23.79 -7.81
C ALA A 50 5.02 23.13 -7.39
N ASN A 51 4.98 21.82 -7.27
CA ASN A 51 6.07 20.95 -6.89
C ASN A 51 6.21 19.86 -7.95
N ARG A 52 7.46 19.51 -8.26
CA ARG A 52 7.76 18.30 -9.04
C ARG A 52 7.48 17.09 -8.15
N LYS A 53 6.72 16.12 -8.66
CA LYS A 53 6.51 14.84 -7.99
C LYS A 53 7.35 13.77 -8.69
N ARG A 54 7.89 12.84 -7.92
CA ARG A 54 8.46 11.59 -8.44
C ARG A 54 7.63 10.41 -7.96
N MET A 55 7.42 9.43 -8.82
CA MET A 55 6.72 8.21 -8.44
C MET A 55 7.66 7.32 -7.63
N ALA A 56 7.24 6.98 -6.41
CA ALA A 56 7.84 5.94 -5.60
C ALA A 56 6.99 4.67 -5.69
N THR A 57 7.64 3.51 -5.69
CA THR A 57 6.94 2.25 -5.41
C THR A 57 6.94 2.05 -3.90
N VAL A 58 5.76 1.95 -3.32
CA VAL A 58 5.56 1.72 -1.90
C VAL A 58 5.00 0.33 -1.73
N ALA A 59 5.56 -0.44 -0.80
CA ALA A 59 5.07 -1.76 -0.48
C ALA A 59 5.03 -1.98 1.03
N THR A 60 4.12 -2.84 1.47
CA THR A 60 4.05 -3.28 2.86
C THR A 60 3.68 -4.75 2.95
N VAL A 61 4.18 -5.43 3.98
CA VAL A 61 3.80 -6.80 4.31
C VAL A 61 3.44 -6.85 5.78
N PHE A 62 2.26 -7.36 6.09
CA PHE A 62 1.76 -7.49 7.46
C PHE A 62 0.81 -8.68 7.57
N THR A 63 0.61 -9.19 8.78
CA THR A 63 -0.48 -10.15 9.05
C THR A 63 -1.65 -9.47 9.72
N ARG A 64 -2.82 -10.09 9.61
CA ARG A 64 -4.03 -9.61 10.26
C ARG A 64 -4.97 -10.78 10.55
N ALA A 65 -5.73 -10.71 11.63
CA ALA A 65 -6.83 -11.63 11.86
C ALA A 65 -7.95 -11.42 10.82
N PRO A 66 -8.67 -12.47 10.40
CA PRO A 66 -9.82 -12.33 9.50
C PRO A 66 -10.86 -11.34 10.05
N TRP A 67 -11.39 -10.48 9.19
CA TRP A 67 -12.48 -9.57 9.54
C TRP A 67 -13.75 -9.94 8.79
N VAL A 68 -14.53 -10.85 9.38
CA VAL A 68 -15.80 -11.32 8.82
C VAL A 68 -16.85 -10.22 8.97
N ARG A 69 -17.53 -9.88 7.87
CA ARG A 69 -18.56 -8.84 7.80
C ARG A 69 -19.72 -9.30 6.91
N THR A 70 -20.93 -8.83 7.21
CA THR A 70 -22.08 -8.99 6.31
C THR A 70 -22.00 -8.01 5.14
N PRO A 71 -22.66 -8.28 4.01
CA PRO A 71 -22.75 -7.31 2.91
C PRO A 71 -23.25 -5.94 3.37
N GLN A 72 -24.23 -5.89 4.28
CA GLN A 72 -24.79 -4.65 4.84
C GLN A 72 -23.73 -3.87 5.63
N GLN A 73 -22.92 -4.55 6.45
CA GLN A 73 -21.81 -3.92 7.18
C GLN A 73 -20.75 -3.33 6.24
N VAL A 74 -20.49 -3.98 5.10
CA VAL A 74 -19.55 -3.46 4.09
C VAL A 74 -20.10 -2.19 3.43
N VAL A 75 -21.35 -2.21 2.98
CA VAL A 75 -22.02 -1.04 2.37
C VAL A 75 -22.04 0.15 3.34
N GLU A 76 -22.46 -0.08 4.59
CA GLU A 76 -22.49 0.98 5.61
C GLU A 76 -21.09 1.56 5.86
N SER A 77 -20.05 0.72 5.86
CA SER A 77 -18.67 1.18 6.05
C SER A 77 -18.12 2.05 4.91
N LEU A 78 -18.62 1.87 3.68
CA LEU A 78 -18.17 2.60 2.49
C LEU A 78 -18.94 3.90 2.28
N PHE A 79 -20.25 3.88 2.48
CA PHE A 79 -21.13 5.00 2.13
C PHE A 79 -21.61 5.83 3.33
N ARG A 80 -21.31 5.39 4.57
CA ARG A 80 -21.72 6.06 5.83
C ARG A 80 -23.15 6.60 5.74
N THR A 81 -24.09 5.72 5.40
CA THR A 81 -25.50 6.05 5.23
C THR A 81 -26.19 6.38 6.56
N ARG A 82 -25.59 6.00 7.70
CA ARG A 82 -26.04 6.36 9.04
C ARG A 82 -24.88 6.80 9.93
N GLN A 83 -25.17 7.67 10.89
CA GLN A 83 -24.25 8.01 11.96
C GLN A 83 -24.05 6.74 12.81
N PRO A 84 -22.82 6.24 13.00
CA PRO A 84 -22.61 5.03 13.79
C PRO A 84 -23.08 5.29 15.23
N SER A 85 -23.96 4.45 15.77
CA SER A 85 -23.99 4.27 17.21
C SER A 85 -22.63 3.67 17.57
N THR A 86 -21.75 4.48 18.14
CA THR A 86 -20.36 4.14 18.44
C THR A 86 -20.20 3.00 19.46
N ALA A 87 -21.31 2.44 19.95
CA ALA A 87 -21.33 1.44 21.01
C ALA A 87 -21.26 -0.03 20.52
N ASP A 88 -21.76 -0.36 19.32
CA ASP A 88 -22.05 -1.78 18.97
C ASP A 88 -21.23 -2.37 17.82
N SER A 89 -20.38 -1.60 17.14
CA SER A 89 -19.59 -2.11 16.02
C SER A 89 -18.17 -2.52 16.46
N PRO A 90 -17.78 -3.80 16.31
CA PRO A 90 -16.44 -4.24 16.65
C PRO A 90 -15.40 -3.53 15.77
N ALA A 91 -14.33 -3.06 16.40
CA ALA A 91 -13.24 -2.39 15.70
C ALA A 91 -12.54 -3.34 14.71
N PRO A 92 -12.04 -2.82 13.57
CA PRO A 92 -11.21 -3.60 12.66
C PRO A 92 -10.04 -4.27 13.39
N PRO A 93 -9.73 -5.55 13.10
CA PRO A 93 -8.48 -6.17 13.55
C PRO A 93 -7.29 -5.31 13.14
N ARG A 94 -6.29 -5.15 14.01
CA ARG A 94 -5.10 -4.35 13.70
C ARG A 94 -4.13 -5.13 12.81
N ALA A 95 -3.33 -4.41 12.03
CA ALA A 95 -2.21 -5.00 11.30
C ALA A 95 -1.08 -5.33 12.28
N GLU A 96 -0.51 -6.52 12.15
CA GLU A 96 0.57 -7.04 12.99
C GLU A 96 1.88 -7.09 12.20
N ASN A 97 2.99 -6.74 12.87
CA ASN A 97 4.35 -6.86 12.34
C ASN A 97 4.53 -6.27 10.95
N LYS A 98 3.96 -5.08 10.73
CA LYS A 98 3.99 -4.40 9.45
C LYS A 98 5.42 -3.99 9.07
N ARG A 99 5.93 -4.58 8.00
CA ARG A 99 7.15 -4.15 7.31
C ARG A 99 6.78 -3.25 6.13
N VAL A 100 7.62 -2.26 5.86
CA VAL A 100 7.38 -1.23 4.84
C VAL A 100 8.63 -1.09 3.98
N TRP A 101 8.40 -0.85 2.69
CA TRP A 101 9.38 -0.41 1.72
C TRP A 101 8.81 0.80 0.99
N ALA A 102 9.67 1.76 0.72
CA ALA A 102 9.35 2.85 -0.18
C ALA A 102 10.62 3.17 -0.96
N SER A 103 10.50 3.22 -2.28
CA SER A 103 11.65 3.40 -3.15
C SER A 103 11.36 4.40 -4.26
N LEU A 104 12.23 5.40 -4.37
CA LEU A 104 12.29 6.32 -5.51
C LEU A 104 13.31 5.87 -6.57
N LEU A 105 14.19 4.93 -6.23
CA LEU A 105 15.33 4.53 -7.07
C LEU A 105 15.18 3.11 -7.64
N LYS A 106 14.79 2.14 -6.80
CA LYS A 106 14.53 0.77 -7.24
C LYS A 106 13.31 0.74 -8.16
N GLY A 107 13.42 -0.03 -9.24
CA GLY A 107 12.29 -0.35 -10.10
C GLY A 107 11.25 -1.23 -9.37
N LYS A 108 10.02 -1.22 -9.88
CA LYS A 108 8.89 -2.00 -9.35
C LYS A 108 9.22 -3.46 -9.12
N THR A 109 9.87 -4.10 -10.09
CA THR A 109 10.27 -5.52 -10.01
C THR A 109 11.15 -5.81 -8.80
N ALA A 110 12.14 -4.95 -8.52
CA ALA A 110 13.03 -5.14 -7.38
C ALA A 110 12.29 -5.01 -6.05
N VAL A 111 11.39 -4.02 -5.92
CA VAL A 111 10.55 -3.88 -4.72
C VAL A 111 9.63 -5.09 -4.53
N ILE A 112 9.01 -5.59 -5.61
CA ILE A 112 8.11 -6.74 -5.55
C ILE A 112 8.89 -8.03 -5.23
N GLN A 113 10.14 -8.17 -5.68
CA GLN A 113 11.03 -9.28 -5.28
C GLN A 113 11.34 -9.24 -3.78
N GLU A 114 11.62 -8.07 -3.21
CA GLU A 114 11.81 -7.92 -1.75
C GLU A 114 10.54 -8.26 -0.96
N VAL A 115 9.36 -7.91 -1.50
CA VAL A 115 8.07 -8.31 -0.94
C VAL A 115 7.88 -9.82 -1.00
N ALA A 116 8.21 -10.47 -2.12
CA ALA A 116 8.12 -11.92 -2.28
C ALA A 116 9.00 -12.65 -1.26
N GLN A 117 10.24 -12.19 -1.07
CA GLN A 117 11.16 -12.72 -0.07
C GLN A 117 10.58 -12.58 1.35
N GLU A 118 9.94 -11.47 1.68
CA GLU A 118 9.31 -11.31 2.99
C GLU A 118 8.09 -12.22 3.17
N ILE A 119 7.25 -12.37 2.15
CA ILE A 119 6.10 -13.29 2.19
C ILE A 119 6.59 -14.70 2.48
N GLU A 120 7.60 -15.15 1.74
CA GLU A 120 8.16 -16.49 1.88
C GLU A 120 8.84 -16.70 3.23
N ARG A 121 9.57 -15.69 3.72
CA ARG A 121 10.17 -15.71 5.06
C ARG A 121 9.12 -15.84 6.17
N ARG A 122 7.93 -15.26 6.00
CA ARG A 122 6.88 -15.25 7.03
C ARG A 122 5.98 -16.47 7.03
N ASP A 123 5.86 -17.16 5.89
CA ASP A 123 4.90 -18.24 5.72
C ASP A 123 5.45 -19.34 4.79
N PRO A 124 6.66 -19.89 4.99
CA PRO A 124 7.29 -20.79 4.02
C PRO A 124 6.47 -22.06 3.71
N GLY A 125 5.60 -22.48 4.63
CA GLY A 125 4.70 -23.62 4.44
C GLY A 125 3.36 -23.28 3.77
N VAL A 126 3.15 -22.02 3.35
CA VAL A 126 1.89 -21.52 2.76
C VAL A 126 0.68 -21.84 3.64
N ALA A 127 0.81 -21.66 4.95
CA ALA A 127 -0.24 -21.97 5.92
C ALA A 127 -1.24 -20.81 6.09
N LYS A 128 -0.88 -19.60 5.65
CA LYS A 128 -1.73 -18.40 5.77
C LYS A 128 -2.47 -18.12 4.47
N THR A 129 -3.60 -17.42 4.57
CA THR A 129 -4.25 -16.84 3.39
C THR A 129 -3.42 -15.67 2.89
N ARG A 130 -2.72 -15.86 1.78
CA ARG A 130 -1.88 -14.82 1.17
C ARG A 130 -2.70 -13.99 0.18
N VAL A 131 -2.67 -12.67 0.35
CA VAL A 131 -3.37 -11.72 -0.53
C VAL A 131 -2.47 -10.55 -0.91
N ALA A 132 -2.66 -9.98 -2.09
CA ALA A 132 -2.01 -8.74 -2.53
C ALA A 132 -3.03 -7.66 -2.83
N LEU A 133 -2.92 -6.49 -2.19
CA LEU A 133 -3.72 -5.30 -2.47
C LEU A 133 -2.93 -4.35 -3.39
N SER A 134 -3.55 -3.87 -4.47
CA SER A 134 -2.95 -2.93 -5.43
C SER A 134 -3.85 -1.74 -5.76
N ASP A 135 -3.23 -0.63 -6.16
CA ASP A 135 -3.87 0.66 -6.51
C ASP A 135 -4.53 0.68 -7.90
N GLY A 136 -4.33 -0.35 -8.72
CA GLY A 136 -4.83 -0.41 -10.09
C GLY A 136 -3.83 0.00 -11.17
N GLU A 137 -2.56 0.28 -10.83
CA GLU A 137 -1.52 0.48 -11.87
C GLU A 137 -1.27 -0.85 -12.61
N GLN A 138 -1.66 -0.92 -13.88
CA GLN A 138 -1.59 -2.16 -14.68
C GLN A 138 -0.20 -2.82 -14.66
N ALA A 139 0.87 -2.05 -14.83
CA ALA A 139 2.24 -2.58 -14.81
C ALA A 139 2.61 -3.19 -13.45
N LEU A 140 2.09 -2.63 -12.37
CA LEU A 140 2.32 -3.10 -11.01
C LEU A 140 1.52 -4.39 -10.74
N GLN A 141 0.27 -4.44 -11.19
CA GLN A 141 -0.60 -5.61 -11.06
C GLN A 141 -0.02 -6.84 -11.77
N ILE A 142 0.41 -6.68 -13.03
CA ILE A 142 1.05 -7.76 -13.79
C ILE A 142 2.26 -8.33 -13.04
N LEU A 143 3.07 -7.44 -12.44
CA LEU A 143 4.25 -7.87 -11.67
C LEU A 143 3.86 -8.57 -10.36
N VAL A 144 2.86 -8.06 -9.65
CA VAL A 144 2.33 -8.66 -8.41
C VAL A 144 1.80 -10.06 -8.68
N GLU A 145 0.95 -10.22 -9.69
CA GLU A 145 0.37 -11.51 -10.08
C GLU A 145 1.45 -12.52 -10.48
N ARG A 146 2.40 -12.08 -11.32
CA ARG A 146 3.47 -12.95 -11.83
C ARG A 146 4.48 -13.37 -10.76
N ILE A 147 4.79 -12.50 -9.81
CA ILE A 147 5.90 -12.73 -8.85
C ILE A 147 5.39 -13.30 -7.54
N LEU A 148 4.24 -12.86 -7.03
CA LEU A 148 3.80 -13.23 -5.68
C LEU A 148 2.97 -14.51 -5.65
N GLY A 149 2.23 -14.83 -6.71
CA GLY A 149 1.38 -16.03 -6.76
C GLY A 149 0.30 -16.06 -5.66
N VAL A 150 -0.25 -14.90 -5.31
CA VAL A 150 -1.25 -14.73 -4.25
C VAL A 150 -2.58 -14.26 -4.82
N THR A 151 -3.66 -14.30 -4.03
CA THR A 151 -4.93 -13.71 -4.43
C THR A 151 -4.81 -12.19 -4.55
N SER A 152 -4.91 -11.67 -5.77
CA SER A 152 -4.88 -10.24 -6.04
C SER A 152 -6.22 -9.58 -5.73
N ILE A 153 -6.16 -8.45 -5.04
CA ILE A 153 -7.27 -7.58 -4.67
C ILE A 153 -6.98 -6.19 -5.23
N LEU A 154 -7.96 -5.64 -5.92
CA LEU A 154 -7.92 -4.28 -6.43
C LEU A 154 -8.56 -3.34 -5.43
N ASP A 155 -7.87 -2.23 -5.12
CA ASP A 155 -8.42 -1.22 -4.22
C ASP A 155 -9.54 -0.45 -4.92
N LEU A 156 -10.77 -0.74 -4.50
CA LEU A 156 -11.97 -0.09 -5.01
C LEU A 156 -11.90 1.44 -4.87
N LEU A 157 -11.41 1.97 -3.76
CA LEU A 157 -11.39 3.42 -3.55
C LEU A 157 -10.45 4.13 -4.53
N HIS A 158 -9.30 3.52 -4.83
CA HIS A 158 -8.37 4.05 -5.83
C HIS A 158 -8.96 3.99 -7.25
N VAL A 159 -9.66 2.92 -7.59
CA VAL A 159 -10.23 2.74 -8.94
C VAL A 159 -11.45 3.62 -9.16
N LEU A 160 -12.28 3.79 -8.13
CA LEU A 160 -13.41 4.72 -8.20
C LEU A 160 -12.93 6.10 -8.66
N GLU A 161 -11.75 6.57 -8.21
CA GLU A 161 -11.12 7.82 -8.66
C GLU A 161 -10.86 7.97 -10.17
N LYS A 162 -10.99 6.90 -10.93
CA LYS A 162 -10.73 6.84 -12.38
C LYS A 162 -11.97 6.57 -13.22
N LEU A 163 -13.13 6.35 -12.61
CA LEU A 163 -14.37 5.98 -13.31
C LEU A 163 -15.27 7.18 -13.66
N TRP A 164 -14.78 8.41 -13.47
CA TRP A 164 -15.46 9.67 -13.80
C TRP A 164 -14.56 10.59 -14.63
#